data_AF-A0A6J6LJY8-F1
#
_entry.id   AF-A0A6J6LJY8-F1
#
_cell.length_a   1.000
_cell.length_b   1.000
_cell.length_c   1.000
_cell.angle_alpha   90.00
_cell.angle_beta   90.00
_cell.angle_gamma   90.00
#
_symmetry.space_group_name_H-M   'P 1'
#
loop_
_entity.id
_entity.type
_entity.pdbx_description
1 polymer ?
#
loop_
_entity_poly.entity_id
_entity_poly.type
_entity_poly.pdbx_seq_one_letter_code
_entity_poly.pdbx_strand_id
1 'polypeptide(L)'
;MVDVAALQARAYLESSGRSERDLAEVVAQAMRNARSTPQAVRSGEPTIEELLAAPHVASPLRDADIFPTTDGVAVIVLAAGDLARSVNKRPAWIRGLDHRIEPHSLGARDLTRSESTALAAKHAGVASGPIDVAEVHAQFSHEVLILSEALGVDPSIVNPSGGPLAANGIMSAGLVRIGEVARRIMDGTANRGVAHATSGPGLQQNLVCVLEGE
;
A
#
# COMPACT_ATOMS: atom_id res chain seq x y z
N MET A 1 18.47 -2.96 0.52
CA MET A 1 17.00 -2.83 0.71
C MET A 1 16.30 -4.02 0.11
N VAL A 2 16.54 -4.28 -1.19
CA VAL A 2 15.98 -5.42 -1.92
C VAL A 2 16.31 -6.77 -1.26
N ASP A 3 17.51 -6.99 -0.73
CA ASP A 3 17.87 -8.28 -0.11
C ASP A 3 17.04 -8.62 1.12
N VAL A 4 16.75 -7.61 1.96
CA VAL A 4 15.90 -7.80 3.16
C VAL A 4 14.44 -8.03 2.74
N ALA A 5 13.98 -7.33 1.70
CA ALA A 5 12.66 -7.56 1.13
C ALA A 5 12.55 -8.97 0.52
N ALA A 6 13.59 -9.46 -0.14
CA ALA A 6 13.65 -10.82 -0.69
C ALA A 6 13.63 -11.89 0.41
N LEU A 7 14.34 -11.65 1.53
CA LEU A 7 14.26 -12.50 2.71
C LEU A 7 12.82 -12.56 3.26
N GLN A 8 12.16 -11.41 3.40
CA GLN A 8 10.77 -11.35 3.84
C GLN A 8 9.82 -12.05 2.86
N ALA A 9 9.98 -11.81 1.56
CA ALA A 9 9.19 -12.44 0.51
C ALA A 9 9.34 -13.97 0.55
N ARG A 10 10.58 -14.48 0.68
CA ARG A 10 10.82 -15.93 0.78
C ARG A 10 10.12 -16.53 2.00
N ALA A 11 10.28 -15.92 3.17
CA ALA A 11 9.62 -16.38 4.40
C ALA A 11 8.09 -16.37 4.28
N TYR A 12 7.52 -15.34 3.64
CA TYR A 12 6.09 -15.23 3.40
C TYR A 12 5.58 -16.31 2.43
N LEU A 13 6.24 -16.52 1.29
CA LEU A 13 5.83 -17.53 0.31
C LEU A 13 5.89 -18.95 0.91
N GLU A 14 6.92 -19.26 1.68
CA GLU A 14 7.09 -20.58 2.32
C GLU A 14 6.02 -20.87 3.39
N SER A 15 5.48 -19.85 4.05
CA SER A 15 4.51 -20.00 5.15
C SER A 15 3.05 -19.86 4.73
N SER A 16 2.76 -19.07 3.69
CA SER A 16 1.39 -18.72 3.28
C SER A 16 0.76 -19.68 2.27
N GLY A 17 1.57 -20.53 1.62
CA GLY A 17 1.13 -21.33 0.47
C GLY A 17 0.94 -20.51 -0.82
N ARG A 18 1.29 -19.21 -0.79
CA ARG A 18 1.40 -18.35 -1.98
C ARG A 18 2.64 -18.72 -2.79
N SER A 19 2.64 -18.30 -4.04
CA SER A 19 3.70 -18.58 -5.01
C SER A 19 4.21 -17.30 -5.67
N GLU A 20 5.31 -17.41 -6.42
CA GLU A 20 5.77 -16.31 -7.29
C GLU A 20 4.72 -15.92 -8.34
N ARG A 21 3.76 -16.82 -8.67
CA ARG A 21 2.62 -16.49 -9.54
C ARG A 21 1.70 -15.45 -8.90
N ASP A 22 1.43 -15.57 -7.59
CA ASP A 22 0.62 -14.58 -6.85
C ASP A 22 1.32 -13.21 -6.83
N LEU A 23 2.65 -13.18 -6.72
CA LEU A 23 3.42 -11.93 -6.82
C LEU A 23 3.30 -11.30 -8.21
N ALA A 24 3.40 -12.11 -9.26
CA ALA A 24 3.19 -11.65 -10.63
C ALA A 24 1.76 -11.12 -10.87
N GLU A 25 0.75 -11.72 -10.24
CA GLU A 25 -0.64 -11.23 -10.30
C GLU A 25 -0.79 -9.85 -9.63
N VAL A 26 -0.14 -9.63 -8.48
CA VAL A 26 -0.08 -8.32 -7.83
C VAL A 26 0.56 -7.27 -8.76
N VAL A 27 1.68 -7.61 -9.39
CA VAL A 27 2.37 -6.72 -10.32
C VAL A 27 1.49 -6.38 -11.53
N ALA A 28 0.87 -7.39 -12.14
CA ALA A 28 -0.02 -7.20 -13.28
C ALA A 28 -1.23 -6.32 -12.90
N GLN A 29 -1.81 -6.51 -11.72
CA GLN A 29 -2.88 -5.65 -11.21
C GLN A 29 -2.41 -4.21 -11.01
N ALA A 30 -1.25 -4.01 -10.40
CA ALA A 30 -0.68 -2.69 -10.18
C ALA A 30 -0.44 -1.93 -11.50
N MET A 31 0.15 -2.61 -12.50
CA MET A 31 0.38 -2.03 -13.83
C MET A 31 -0.91 -1.69 -14.58
N ARG A 32 -1.95 -2.53 -14.47
CA ARG A 32 -3.27 -2.26 -15.07
C ARG A 32 -3.95 -1.06 -14.41
N ASN A 33 -3.93 -0.99 -13.08
CA ASN A 33 -4.48 0.12 -12.29
C ASN A 33 -3.76 1.43 -12.62
N ALA A 34 -2.44 1.38 -12.82
CA ALA A 34 -1.61 2.52 -13.14
C ALA A 34 -1.93 3.21 -14.49
N ARG A 35 -2.66 2.56 -15.41
CA ARG A 35 -2.99 3.16 -16.72
C ARG A 35 -3.81 4.44 -16.63
N SER A 36 -4.61 4.58 -15.57
CA SER A 36 -5.40 5.80 -15.31
C SER A 36 -4.71 6.77 -14.35
N THR A 37 -3.46 6.51 -13.96
CA THR A 37 -2.70 7.31 -12.99
C THR A 37 -1.66 8.14 -13.75
N PRO A 38 -1.86 9.46 -13.93
CA PRO A 38 -0.96 10.30 -14.72
C PRO A 38 0.49 10.33 -14.23
N GLN A 39 0.72 10.11 -12.94
CA GLN A 39 2.04 10.12 -12.31
C GLN A 39 2.77 8.77 -12.39
N ALA A 40 2.12 7.72 -12.89
CA ALA A 40 2.72 6.39 -12.97
C ALA A 40 3.87 6.37 -14.00
N VAL A 41 5.03 5.88 -13.58
CA VAL A 41 6.18 5.65 -14.47
C VAL A 41 6.23 4.21 -14.99
N ARG A 42 5.48 3.30 -14.34
CA ARG A 42 5.30 1.92 -14.74
C ARG A 42 3.81 1.62 -14.84
N SER A 43 3.34 1.34 -16.05
CA SER A 43 1.96 0.95 -16.36
C SER A 43 1.94 0.00 -17.56
N GLY A 44 0.86 -0.77 -17.72
CA GLY A 44 0.76 -1.75 -18.79
C GLY A 44 -0.22 -2.87 -18.50
N GLU A 45 -0.15 -3.94 -19.30
CA GLU A 45 -0.95 -5.15 -19.15
C GLU A 45 -0.09 -6.38 -19.48
N PRO A 46 0.96 -6.66 -18.68
CA PRO A 46 1.82 -7.80 -18.93
C PRO A 46 1.06 -9.10 -18.64
N THR A 47 1.45 -10.16 -19.35
CA THR A 47 1.03 -11.52 -19.00
C THR A 47 1.81 -12.01 -17.78
N ILE A 48 1.23 -12.95 -17.05
CA ILE A 48 1.88 -13.55 -15.87
C ILE A 48 3.14 -14.31 -16.29
N GLU A 49 3.10 -14.95 -17.45
CA GLU A 49 4.20 -15.71 -18.03
C GLU A 49 5.39 -14.81 -18.39
N GLU A 50 5.16 -13.62 -18.96
CA GLU A 50 6.20 -12.61 -19.21
C GLU A 50 6.87 -12.14 -17.91
N LEU A 51 6.07 -11.88 -16.87
CA LEU A 51 6.59 -11.47 -15.56
C LEU A 51 7.44 -12.57 -14.94
N LEU A 52 7.00 -13.83 -14.98
CA LEU A 52 7.72 -14.96 -14.40
C LEU A 52 8.99 -15.34 -15.16
N ALA A 53 9.05 -15.06 -16.47
CA ALA A 53 10.20 -15.35 -17.31
C ALA A 53 11.41 -14.42 -17.05
N ALA A 54 11.18 -13.25 -16.44
CA ALA A 54 12.27 -12.33 -16.09
C ALA A 54 13.18 -12.94 -15.00
N PRO A 55 14.50 -12.65 -15.04
CA PRO A 55 15.43 -13.13 -14.02
C PRO A 55 15.13 -12.50 -12.65
N HIS A 56 15.43 -13.24 -11.58
CA HIS A 56 15.42 -12.67 -10.24
C HIS A 56 16.49 -11.58 -10.10
N VAL A 57 16.11 -10.46 -9.50
CA VAL A 57 17.06 -9.45 -9.00
C VAL A 57 17.61 -9.91 -7.65
N ALA A 58 16.72 -10.38 -6.77
CA ALA A 58 17.07 -11.04 -5.51
C ALA A 58 15.97 -12.05 -5.20
N SER A 59 16.27 -13.35 -5.32
CA SER A 59 15.26 -14.41 -5.27
C SER A 59 14.40 -14.33 -3.99
N PRO A 60 13.06 -14.28 -4.09
CA PRO A 60 12.21 -14.56 -5.27
C PRO A 60 11.84 -13.35 -6.14
N LEU A 61 12.31 -12.14 -5.80
CA LEU A 61 11.88 -10.89 -6.42
C LEU A 61 12.56 -10.65 -7.77
N ARG A 62 11.76 -10.24 -8.76
CA ARG A 62 12.18 -9.75 -10.08
C ARG A 62 12.08 -8.23 -10.13
N ASP A 63 12.56 -7.61 -11.21
CA ASP A 63 12.51 -6.15 -11.36
C ASP A 63 11.09 -5.58 -11.24
N ALA A 64 10.10 -6.30 -11.79
CA ALA A 64 8.71 -5.88 -11.77
C ALA A 64 8.08 -5.95 -10.35
N ASP A 65 8.63 -6.78 -9.46
CA ASP A 65 8.23 -6.88 -8.05
C ASP A 65 8.76 -5.72 -7.21
N ILE A 66 9.70 -4.92 -7.72
CA ILE A 66 10.40 -3.86 -7.00
C ILE A 66 9.90 -2.51 -7.52
N PHE A 67 9.53 -1.60 -6.61
CA PHE A 67 9.10 -0.25 -6.98
C PHE A 67 10.08 0.47 -7.93
N PRO A 68 9.60 1.22 -8.93
CA PRO A 68 10.45 2.13 -9.68
C PRO A 68 10.73 3.39 -8.84
N THR A 69 11.99 3.78 -8.74
CA THR A 69 12.37 5.06 -8.10
C THR A 69 11.80 6.22 -8.93
N THR A 70 11.12 7.16 -8.27
CA THR A 70 10.48 8.31 -8.93
C THR A 70 10.66 9.56 -8.09
N ASP A 71 10.83 10.71 -8.71
CA ASP A 71 10.79 12.00 -8.01
C ASP A 71 9.34 12.52 -7.94
N GLY A 72 8.90 12.98 -6.77
CA GLY A 72 7.54 13.47 -6.61
C GLY A 72 7.28 14.19 -5.30
N VAL A 73 6.37 15.17 -5.37
CA VAL A 73 5.90 15.96 -4.23
C VAL A 73 4.41 15.71 -4.01
N ALA A 74 4.00 15.68 -2.74
CA ALA A 74 2.59 15.62 -2.35
C ALA A 74 2.31 16.73 -1.33
N VAL A 75 1.14 17.34 -1.45
CA VAL A 75 0.66 18.38 -0.53
C VAL A 75 -0.76 18.01 -0.11
N ILE A 76 -1.02 18.00 1.19
CA ILE A 76 -2.35 17.84 1.77
C ILE A 76 -2.70 19.11 2.55
N VAL A 77 -3.88 19.64 2.30
CA VAL A 77 -4.45 20.75 3.08
C VAL A 77 -5.42 20.18 4.10
N LEU A 78 -5.17 20.45 5.37
CA LEU A 78 -6.04 20.06 6.47
C LEU A 78 -6.87 21.27 6.91
N ALA A 79 -8.15 21.02 7.14
CA ALA A 79 -9.09 21.96 7.75
C ALA A 79 -9.95 21.21 8.78
N ALA A 80 -10.51 21.94 9.75
CA ALA A 80 -11.30 21.36 10.83
C ALA A 80 -12.70 21.99 10.88
N GLY A 81 -13.68 21.20 11.34
CA GLY A 81 -15.06 21.65 11.56
C GLY A 81 -15.69 22.22 10.28
N ASP A 82 -16.43 23.31 10.44
CA ASP A 82 -17.22 23.89 9.34
C ASP A 82 -16.35 24.51 8.24
N LEU A 83 -15.08 24.83 8.52
CA LEU A 83 -14.15 25.30 7.50
C LEU A 83 -13.93 24.23 6.41
N ALA A 84 -13.82 22.95 6.79
CA ALA A 84 -13.66 21.85 5.84
C ALA A 84 -14.85 21.80 4.86
N ARG A 85 -16.08 21.93 5.39
CA ARG A 85 -17.32 21.98 4.60
C ARG A 85 -17.41 23.22 3.70
N SER A 86 -16.89 24.36 4.15
CA SER A 86 -16.92 25.58 3.33
C SER A 86 -15.99 25.51 2.12
N VAL A 87 -14.91 24.72 2.18
CA VAL A 87 -13.92 24.58 1.11
C VAL A 87 -14.23 23.40 0.21
N ASN A 88 -14.77 22.30 0.76
CA ASN A 88 -15.20 21.14 -0.01
C ASN A 88 -16.55 20.64 0.51
N LYS A 89 -17.52 20.43 -0.39
CA LYS A 89 -18.86 19.93 -0.05
C LYS A 89 -18.86 18.51 0.54
N ARG A 90 -17.83 17.70 0.22
CA ARG A 90 -17.67 16.33 0.70
C ARG A 90 -16.22 16.11 1.16
N PRO A 91 -15.80 16.69 2.29
CA PRO A 91 -14.43 16.54 2.77
C PRO A 91 -14.16 15.08 3.18
N ALA A 92 -12.93 14.62 2.99
CA ALA A 92 -12.47 13.34 3.52
C ALA A 92 -12.02 13.51 4.98
N TRP A 93 -12.81 13.02 5.92
CA TRP A 93 -12.53 13.11 7.35
C TRP A 93 -11.54 12.04 7.78
N ILE A 94 -10.47 12.42 8.48
CA ILE A 94 -9.63 11.46 9.20
C ILE A 94 -10.41 10.97 10.42
N ARG A 95 -10.85 9.71 10.40
CA ARG A 95 -11.63 9.09 11.48
C ARG A 95 -10.79 8.28 12.44
N GLY A 96 -9.63 7.81 11.99
CA GLY A 96 -8.67 7.12 12.83
C GLY A 96 -7.27 7.20 12.24
N LEU A 97 -6.28 7.28 13.12
CA LEU A 97 -4.88 7.36 12.76
C LEU A 97 -4.09 6.70 13.89
N ASP A 98 -3.25 5.73 13.54
CA ASP A 98 -2.35 5.10 14.50
C ASP A 98 -1.04 4.72 13.81
N HIS A 99 0.07 4.80 14.56
CA HIS A 99 1.40 4.49 14.08
C HIS A 99 2.10 3.55 15.05
N ARG A 100 2.70 2.50 14.51
CA ARG A 100 3.38 1.44 15.27
C ARG A 100 4.74 1.16 14.66
N ILE A 101 5.65 0.71 15.51
CA ILE A 101 7.02 0.36 15.14
C ILE A 101 7.31 -1.03 15.70
N GLU A 102 7.94 -1.87 14.89
CA GLU A 102 8.47 -3.16 15.30
C GLU A 102 9.96 -3.07 15.69
N PRO A 103 10.48 -4.06 16.45
CA PRO A 103 11.89 -4.10 16.79
C PRO A 103 12.81 -3.95 15.56
N HIS A 104 13.90 -3.21 15.74
CA HIS A 104 14.84 -2.96 14.64
C HIS A 104 15.52 -4.22 14.11
N SER A 105 15.82 -5.17 14.99
CA SER A 105 16.44 -6.44 14.61
C SER A 105 15.46 -7.33 13.84
N LEU A 106 15.84 -7.77 12.64
CA LEU A 106 15.03 -8.69 11.82
C LEU A 106 14.75 -10.01 12.54
N GLY A 107 15.72 -10.55 13.26
CA GLY A 107 15.57 -11.83 13.98
C GLY A 107 14.64 -11.77 15.20
N ALA A 108 14.21 -10.57 15.60
CA ALA A 108 13.23 -10.37 16.66
C ALA A 108 11.80 -10.19 16.14
N ARG A 109 11.59 -10.31 14.82
CA ARG A 109 10.31 -10.10 14.14
C ARG A 109 9.87 -11.38 13.43
N ASP A 110 8.56 -11.56 13.34
CA ASP A 110 7.97 -12.52 12.43
C ASP A 110 7.82 -11.87 11.05
N LEU A 111 8.71 -12.20 10.12
CA LEU A 111 8.75 -11.58 8.80
C LEU A 111 7.59 -11.99 7.89
N THR A 112 6.80 -13.02 8.25
CA THR A 112 5.69 -13.49 7.41
C THR A 112 4.43 -12.63 7.55
N ARG A 113 4.42 -11.66 8.48
CA ARG A 113 3.28 -10.80 8.77
C ARG A 113 3.74 -9.38 9.12
N SER A 114 2.79 -8.46 9.24
CA SER A 114 3.05 -7.09 9.73
C SER A 114 2.24 -6.82 10.99
N GLU A 115 2.83 -7.14 12.14
CA GLU A 115 2.18 -6.97 13.46
C GLU A 115 1.86 -5.50 13.74
N SER A 116 2.78 -4.62 13.37
CA SER A 116 2.59 -3.18 13.53
C SER A 116 1.45 -2.64 12.68
N THR A 117 1.29 -3.11 11.43
CA THR A 117 0.13 -2.75 10.59
C THR A 117 -1.17 -3.27 11.21
N ALA A 118 -1.22 -4.52 11.68
CA ALA A 118 -2.43 -5.09 12.27
C ALA A 118 -2.87 -4.34 13.55
N LEU A 119 -1.91 -4.01 14.42
CA LEU A 119 -2.18 -3.20 15.61
C LEU A 119 -2.62 -1.78 15.25
N ALA A 120 -1.95 -1.13 14.29
CA ALA A 120 -2.33 0.19 13.80
C ALA A 120 -3.73 0.18 13.19
N ALA A 121 -4.06 -0.84 12.41
CA ALA A 121 -5.38 -1.03 11.81
C ALA A 121 -6.48 -1.17 12.85
N LYS A 122 -6.23 -1.97 13.90
CA LYS A 122 -7.15 -2.12 15.03
C LYS A 122 -7.41 -0.78 15.73
N HIS A 123 -6.36 -0.02 16.04
CA HIS A 123 -6.49 1.23 16.78
C HIS A 123 -7.01 2.41 15.92
N ALA A 124 -6.71 2.42 14.63
CA ALA A 124 -7.28 3.36 13.67
C ALA A 124 -8.75 3.02 13.30
N GLY A 125 -9.27 1.89 13.78
CA GLY A 125 -10.67 1.52 13.57
C GLY A 125 -10.96 0.98 12.16
N VAL A 126 -10.01 0.32 11.50
CA VAL A 126 -10.23 -0.26 10.16
C VAL A 126 -11.45 -1.18 10.14
N ALA A 127 -11.62 -2.01 11.19
CA ALA A 127 -12.74 -2.94 11.34
C ALA A 127 -14.10 -2.31 11.72
N SER A 128 -14.17 -0.98 11.90
CA SER A 128 -15.41 -0.29 12.31
C SER A 128 -16.46 -0.17 11.20
N GLY A 129 -16.16 -0.63 9.98
CA GLY A 129 -17.07 -0.60 8.84
C GLY A 129 -16.44 -1.19 7.57
N PRO A 130 -17.21 -1.29 6.46
CA PRO A 130 -16.66 -1.73 5.18
C PRO A 130 -15.58 -0.77 4.67
N ILE A 131 -14.61 -1.29 3.91
CA ILE A 131 -13.57 -0.51 3.25
C ILE A 131 -13.83 -0.59 1.75
N ASP A 132 -14.09 0.55 1.11
CA ASP A 132 -14.34 0.62 -0.33
C ASP A 132 -13.02 0.66 -1.12
N VAL A 133 -11.97 1.24 -0.51
CA VAL A 133 -10.66 1.39 -1.13
C VAL A 133 -9.54 1.32 -0.09
N ALA A 134 -8.46 0.63 -0.44
CA ALA A 134 -7.22 0.62 0.32
C ALA A 134 -6.07 1.14 -0.56
N GLU A 135 -5.28 2.09 -0.05
CA GLU A 135 -4.05 2.55 -0.70
C GLU A 135 -2.89 2.30 0.25
N VAL A 136 -2.06 1.31 -0.08
CA VAL A 136 -0.97 0.86 0.78
C VAL A 136 0.39 1.22 0.21
N HIS A 137 1.25 1.79 1.06
CA HIS A 137 2.67 1.94 0.75
C HIS A 137 3.36 0.56 0.81
N ALA A 138 3.24 -0.20 -0.28
CA ALA A 138 3.96 -1.45 -0.53
C ALA A 138 5.03 -1.21 -1.61
N GLN A 139 6.30 -1.26 -1.22
CA GLN A 139 7.45 -1.08 -2.11
C GLN A 139 7.74 -2.34 -2.93
N PHE A 140 7.26 -3.49 -2.45
CA PHE A 140 7.45 -4.78 -3.10
C PHE A 140 6.12 -5.54 -3.26
N SER A 141 6.02 -6.41 -4.25
CA SER A 141 4.77 -7.13 -4.56
C SER A 141 4.26 -7.99 -3.40
N HIS A 142 5.13 -8.67 -2.67
CA HIS A 142 4.73 -9.49 -1.51
C HIS A 142 4.17 -8.66 -0.35
N GLU A 143 4.63 -7.41 -0.20
CA GLU A 143 4.13 -6.52 0.85
C GLU A 143 2.67 -6.15 0.64
N VAL A 144 2.18 -6.09 -0.61
CA VAL A 144 0.75 -5.87 -0.89
C VAL A 144 -0.08 -6.97 -0.23
N LEU A 145 0.35 -8.22 -0.32
CA LEU A 145 -0.37 -9.36 0.26
C LEU A 145 -0.31 -9.33 1.79
N ILE A 146 0.89 -9.17 2.37
CA ILE A 146 1.08 -9.07 3.82
C ILE A 146 0.25 -7.94 4.42
N LEU A 147 0.23 -6.77 3.77
CA LEU A 147 -0.53 -5.61 4.23
C LEU A 147 -2.04 -5.82 4.06
N SER A 148 -2.49 -6.48 2.98
CA SER A 148 -3.90 -6.82 2.79
C SER A 148 -4.40 -7.71 3.92
N GLU A 149 -3.63 -8.73 4.29
CA GLU A 149 -3.93 -9.63 5.40
C GLU A 149 -3.93 -8.90 6.75
N ALA A 150 -2.93 -8.06 7.01
CA ALA A 150 -2.82 -7.28 8.25
C ALA A 150 -3.96 -6.25 8.41
N LEU A 151 -4.44 -5.67 7.31
CA LEU A 151 -5.57 -4.75 7.29
C LEU A 151 -6.93 -5.47 7.30
N GLY A 152 -6.97 -6.77 6.97
CA GLY A 152 -8.20 -7.54 6.81
C GLY A 152 -9.04 -7.12 5.60
N VAL A 153 -8.39 -6.76 4.48
CA VAL A 153 -9.05 -6.31 3.25
C VAL A 153 -8.75 -7.25 2.07
N ASP A 154 -9.66 -7.27 1.09
CA ASP A 154 -9.45 -8.01 -0.14
C ASP A 154 -8.36 -7.34 -1.01
N PRO A 155 -7.33 -8.07 -1.49
CA PRO A 155 -6.29 -7.49 -2.35
C PRO A 155 -6.80 -6.82 -3.63
N SER A 156 -8.00 -7.18 -4.13
CA SER A 156 -8.59 -6.57 -5.33
C SER A 156 -8.97 -5.10 -5.18
N ILE A 157 -9.23 -4.62 -3.95
CA ILE A 157 -9.53 -3.21 -3.66
C ILE A 157 -8.28 -2.41 -3.26
N VAL A 158 -7.12 -3.05 -3.26
CA VAL A 158 -5.84 -2.45 -2.84
C VAL A 158 -5.14 -1.80 -4.03
N ASN A 159 -4.66 -0.57 -3.82
CA ASN A 159 -3.89 0.23 -4.76
C ASN A 159 -4.58 0.40 -6.14
N PRO A 160 -5.82 0.90 -6.22
CA PRO A 160 -6.40 1.32 -7.49
C PRO A 160 -5.61 2.45 -8.17
N SER A 161 -4.72 3.17 -7.48
CA SER A 161 -3.75 4.09 -8.10
C SER A 161 -2.58 3.39 -8.81
N GLY A 162 -2.43 2.06 -8.65
CA GLY A 162 -1.22 1.31 -9.01
C GLY A 162 -0.19 1.26 -7.88
N GLY A 163 -0.37 2.07 -6.82
CA GLY A 163 0.48 2.04 -5.63
C GLY A 163 1.94 2.39 -5.91
N PRO A 164 2.86 2.08 -4.97
CA PRO A 164 4.28 2.34 -5.16
C PRO A 164 4.94 1.48 -6.25
N LEU A 165 4.34 0.36 -6.65
CA LEU A 165 4.81 -0.42 -7.80
C LEU A 165 4.69 0.32 -9.14
N ALA A 166 3.82 1.34 -9.22
CA ALA A 166 3.64 2.17 -10.40
C ALA A 166 4.52 3.43 -10.40
N ALA A 167 4.68 4.07 -9.23
CA ALA A 167 5.55 5.22 -9.00
C ALA A 167 5.79 5.41 -7.50
N ASN A 168 7.05 5.60 -7.10
CA ASN A 168 7.40 5.72 -5.68
C ASN A 168 8.37 6.88 -5.40
N GLY A 169 7.83 7.95 -4.80
CA GLY A 169 8.58 9.08 -4.25
C GLY A 169 9.30 8.80 -2.92
N ILE A 170 9.28 7.54 -2.44
CA ILE A 170 9.83 7.02 -1.19
C ILE A 170 9.33 7.80 0.05
N MET A 171 9.84 9.01 0.26
CA MET A 171 9.48 9.89 1.36
C MET A 171 8.05 10.44 1.25
N SER A 172 7.59 10.74 0.03
CA SER A 172 6.24 11.27 -0.19
C SER A 172 5.17 10.18 -0.35
N ALA A 173 5.57 8.92 -0.57
CA ALA A 173 4.66 7.86 -0.99
C ALA A 173 3.54 7.57 0.01
N GLY A 174 3.84 7.57 1.32
CA GLY A 174 2.79 7.41 2.34
C GLY A 174 1.75 8.53 2.30
N LEU A 175 2.18 9.77 2.09
CA LEU A 175 1.28 10.92 1.97
C LEU A 175 0.46 10.87 0.67
N VAL A 176 1.06 10.41 -0.43
CA VAL A 176 0.34 10.15 -1.69
C VAL A 176 -0.79 9.14 -1.48
N ARG A 177 -0.55 8.03 -0.75
CA ARG A 177 -1.61 7.04 -0.46
C ARG A 177 -2.79 7.65 0.31
N ILE A 178 -2.52 8.51 1.30
CA ILE A 178 -3.57 9.27 2.01
C ILE A 178 -4.33 10.17 1.04
N GLY A 179 -3.63 10.88 0.16
CA GLY A 179 -4.23 11.73 -0.86
C GLY A 179 -5.10 10.97 -1.85
N GLU A 180 -4.68 9.77 -2.28
CA GLU A 180 -5.43 8.92 -3.21
C GLU A 180 -6.77 8.44 -2.62
N VAL A 181 -6.79 8.06 -1.34
CA VAL A 181 -8.04 7.72 -0.64
C VAL A 181 -8.90 8.96 -0.46
N ALA A 182 -8.32 10.07 0.01
CA ALA A 182 -9.04 11.31 0.21
C ALA A 182 -9.69 11.80 -1.08
N ARG A 183 -8.99 11.73 -2.23
CA ARG A 183 -9.52 12.13 -3.54
C ARG A 183 -10.74 11.31 -3.94
N ARG A 184 -10.72 9.99 -3.73
CA ARG A 184 -11.86 9.09 -4.03
C ARG A 184 -13.06 9.32 -3.11
N ILE A 185 -12.81 9.69 -1.85
CA ILE A 185 -13.88 10.12 -0.95
C ILE A 185 -14.47 11.45 -1.41
N MET A 186 -13.62 12.44 -1.73
CA MET A 186 -14.05 13.76 -2.14
C MET A 186 -14.81 13.76 -3.48
N ASP A 187 -14.48 12.86 -4.41
CA ASP A 187 -15.11 12.77 -5.74
C ASP A 187 -16.36 11.87 -5.79
N GLY A 188 -16.70 11.18 -4.70
CA GLY A 188 -17.91 10.33 -4.65
C GLY A 188 -17.67 8.85 -4.92
N THR A 189 -16.48 8.45 -5.35
CA THR A 189 -16.20 7.07 -5.79
C THR A 189 -15.96 6.09 -4.63
N ALA A 190 -15.70 6.60 -3.41
CA ALA A 190 -15.64 5.84 -2.17
C ALA A 190 -16.37 6.58 -1.04
N ASN A 191 -16.88 5.85 -0.04
CA ASN A 191 -17.40 6.41 1.19
C ASN A 191 -16.42 6.25 2.34
N ARG A 192 -15.68 5.14 2.36
CA ARG A 192 -14.74 4.81 3.42
C ARG A 192 -13.51 4.13 2.85
N GLY A 193 -12.33 4.54 3.27
CA GLY A 193 -11.09 3.95 2.80
C GLY A 193 -9.99 3.95 3.85
N VAL A 194 -8.97 3.14 3.59
CA VAL A 194 -7.78 3.04 4.44
C VAL A 194 -6.53 3.39 3.63
N ALA A 195 -5.71 4.25 4.18
CA ALA A 195 -4.39 4.58 3.64
C ALA A 195 -3.31 4.05 4.59
N HIS A 196 -2.20 3.60 4.02
CA HIS A 196 -1.06 3.08 4.77
C HIS A 196 0.25 3.71 4.32
N ALA A 197 1.11 4.04 5.29
CA ALA A 197 2.45 4.54 5.07
C ALA A 197 3.45 3.68 5.84
N THR A 198 4.56 3.32 5.21
CA THR A 198 5.63 2.53 5.83
C THR A 198 6.99 3.20 5.75
N SER A 199 7.90 2.79 6.62
CA SER A 199 9.33 3.10 6.58
C SER A 199 10.16 1.98 7.23
N GLY A 200 11.41 1.87 6.81
CA GLY A 200 12.36 0.89 7.33
C GLY A 200 12.24 -0.50 6.69
N PRO A 201 13.20 -1.39 6.95
CA PRO A 201 13.30 -2.68 6.29
C PRO A 201 12.18 -3.64 6.69
N GLY A 202 11.52 -4.23 5.70
CA GLY A 202 10.48 -5.25 5.89
C GLY A 202 9.34 -4.72 6.76
N LEU A 203 8.72 -3.61 6.34
CA LEU A 203 7.59 -2.99 7.02
C LEU A 203 7.86 -2.69 8.51
N GLN A 204 9.01 -2.08 8.85
CA GLN A 204 9.37 -1.88 10.26
C GLN A 204 8.48 -0.86 10.99
N GLN A 205 8.14 0.24 10.32
CA GLN A 205 7.29 1.29 10.86
C GLN A 205 6.06 1.43 9.98
N ASN A 206 4.87 1.37 10.57
CA ASN A 206 3.63 1.41 9.80
C ASN A 206 2.63 2.35 10.44
N LEU A 207 2.10 3.26 9.62
CA LEU A 207 0.99 4.14 9.96
C LEU A 207 -0.22 3.72 9.15
N VAL A 208 -1.37 3.65 9.82
CA VAL A 208 -2.68 3.40 9.20
C VAL A 208 -3.58 4.61 9.45
N CYS A 209 -4.21 5.09 8.38
CA CYS A 209 -5.12 6.23 8.38
C CYS A 209 -6.46 5.79 7.78
N VAL A 210 -7.54 5.91 8.55
CA VAL A 210 -8.91 5.67 8.09
C VAL A 210 -9.55 7.00 7.73
N LEU A 211 -10.07 7.07 6.51
CA LEU A 211 -10.74 8.24 5.96
C LEU A 211 -12.19 7.91 5.62
N GLU A 212 -13.11 8.82 5.92
CA GLU A 212 -14.54 8.66 5.61
C GLU A 212 -15.14 9.96 5.05
N GLY A 213 -16.08 9.82 4.12
CA GLY A 213 -17.01 10.88 3.76
C GLY A 213 -18.10 11.07 4.81
N GLU A 214 -18.94 12.07 4.61
CA GLU A 214 -20.24 12.17 5.30
C GLU A 214 -21.33 11.40 4.56
#